data_AF-A0A433DNM8-F1
#
_entry.id   AF-A0A433DNM8-F1
#
_cell.length_a   1.000
_cell.length_b   1.000
_cell.length_c   1.000
_cell.angle_alpha   90.00
_cell.angle_beta   90.00
_cell.angle_gamma   90.00
#
_symmetry.space_group_name_H-M   'P 1'
#
loop_
_entity.id
_entity.type
_entity.pdbx_description
1 polymer ?
#
loop_
_entity_poly.entity_id
_entity_poly.type
_entity_poly.pdbx_seq_one_letter_code
_entity_poly.pdbx_strand_id
1 'polypeptide(L)'
;MIPFLVVLAVELLAFTQAFYVFVRHASPQMDPNSLITGTVGNTMFNGTISPYDPTGKNFSQDFLTELYNTFSFTSQNFQTIELFEPNCFLAIITVTFALVINVLLMNVLIALLNNVYTEALKSGQRLWLLLFVEIVTDIELSWCLGVR
;
A
#
# COMPACT_ATOMS: atom_id res chain seq x y z
N MET A 1 -12.52 -8.73 11.02
CA MET A 1 -11.92 -7.97 9.91
C MET A 1 -11.80 -6.47 10.21
N ILE A 2 -12.86 -5.78 10.66
CA ILE A 2 -12.80 -4.34 11.03
C ILE A 2 -11.63 -3.98 11.97
N PRO A 3 -11.36 -4.69 13.08
CA PRO A 3 -10.26 -4.31 13.98
C PRO A 3 -8.88 -4.40 13.30
N PHE A 4 -8.67 -5.39 12.44
CA PHE A 4 -7.44 -5.50 11.66
C PHE A 4 -7.27 -4.32 10.70
N LEU A 5 -8.35 -3.92 10.02
CA LEU A 5 -8.32 -2.81 9.07
C LEU A 5 -8.01 -1.48 9.78
N VAL A 6 -8.52 -1.28 10.99
CA VAL A 6 -8.19 -0.11 11.81
C VAL A 6 -6.71 -0.11 12.20
N VAL A 7 -6.15 -1.24 12.63
CA VAL A 7 -4.72 -1.34 12.96
C VAL A 7 -3.85 -1.04 11.73
N LEU A 8 -4.18 -1.63 10.58
CA LEU A 8 -3.48 -1.38 9.32
C LEU A 8 -3.52 0.11 8.93
N ALA A 9 -4.68 0.75 9.03
CA ALA A 9 -4.84 2.16 8.69
C ALA A 9 -4.03 3.08 9.62
N VAL A 10 -4.01 2.78 10.93
CA VAL A 10 -3.23 3.55 11.90
C VAL A 10 -1.72 3.38 11.66
N GLU A 11 -1.25 2.16 11.40
CA GLU A 11 0.16 1.93 11.08
C GLU A 11 0.58 2.59 9.77
N LEU A 12 -0.22 2.48 8.71
CA LEU A 12 0.05 3.16 7.44
C LEU A 12 0.17 4.67 7.63
N LEU A 13 -0.75 5.29 8.39
CA LEU A 13 -0.67 6.72 8.69
C LEU A 13 0.58 7.09 9.50
N ALA A 14 0.98 6.26 10.47
CA ALA A 14 2.19 6.49 11.25
C ALA A 14 3.46 6.46 10.37
N PHE A 15 3.56 5.47 9.49
CA PHE A 15 4.68 5.38 8.55
C PHE A 15 4.64 6.47 7.48
N THR A 16 3.47 6.85 6.98
CA THR A 16 3.32 8.00 6.07
C THR A 16 3.83 9.28 6.73
N GLN A 17 3.51 9.51 8.00
CA GLN A 17 4.04 10.66 8.73
C GLN A 17 5.57 10.59 8.87
N ALA A 18 6.14 9.41 9.12
CA ALA A 18 7.58 9.22 9.22
C ALA A 18 8.30 9.50 7.87
N PHE A 19 7.78 8.96 6.76
CA PHE A 19 8.30 9.22 5.42
C PHE A 19 8.13 10.68 5.01
N TYR A 20 7.00 11.30 5.34
CA TYR A 20 6.74 12.72 5.09
C TYR A 20 7.76 13.62 5.79
N VAL A 21 8.07 13.34 7.05
CA VAL A 21 9.10 14.07 7.80
C VAL A 21 10.48 13.83 7.20
N PHE A 22 10.79 12.60 6.77
CA PHE A 22 12.06 12.28 6.14
C PHE A 22 12.27 13.07 4.84
N VAL A 23 11.32 12.98 3.90
CA VAL A 23 11.42 13.64 2.59
C VAL A 23 11.56 15.15 2.72
N ARG A 24 10.90 15.76 3.70
CA ARG A 24 10.99 17.20 3.93
C ARG A 24 12.40 17.67 4.32
N HIS A 25 13.19 16.81 4.95
CA HIS A 25 14.54 17.14 5.44
C HIS A 25 15.65 16.45 4.64
N ALA A 26 15.29 15.53 3.73
CA ALA A 26 16.23 14.81 2.89
C ALA A 26 16.54 15.61 1.62
N SER A 27 17.82 15.67 1.25
CA SER A 27 18.25 16.15 -0.05
C SER A 27 18.17 15.03 -1.10
N PRO A 28 17.63 15.29 -2.30
CA PRO A 28 17.68 14.32 -3.40
C PRO A 28 19.14 14.09 -3.85
N GLN A 29 19.42 12.91 -4.42
CA GLN A 29 20.79 12.54 -4.86
C GLN A 29 21.36 13.41 -5.98
N MET A 30 20.50 14.00 -6.79
CA MET A 30 20.91 15.00 -7.77
C MET A 30 20.51 16.38 -7.26
N ASP A 31 21.52 17.17 -6.93
CA ASP A 31 21.34 18.61 -6.77
C ASP A 31 20.84 19.16 -8.12
N PRO A 32 19.65 19.81 -8.18
CA PRO A 32 19.12 20.40 -9.41
C PRO A 32 20.04 21.48 -10.01
N ASN A 33 21.07 21.90 -9.29
CA ASN A 33 22.09 22.84 -9.75
C ASN A 33 23.44 22.18 -10.08
N SER A 34 23.51 20.84 -10.08
CA SER A 34 24.74 20.13 -10.42
C SER A 34 25.19 20.43 -11.85
N LEU A 35 26.50 20.63 -12.04
CA LEU A 35 27.08 20.95 -13.34
C LEU A 35 26.93 19.74 -14.26
N ILE A 36 26.15 19.85 -15.33
CA ILE A 36 26.12 18.84 -16.37
C ILE A 36 27.28 19.14 -17.30
N THR A 37 28.35 18.37 -17.14
CA THR A 37 29.49 18.33 -18.07
C THR A 37 29.24 17.27 -19.14
N GLY A 38 29.23 17.70 -20.41
CA GLY A 38 29.08 16.81 -21.55
C GLY A 38 29.67 17.41 -22.81
N THR A 39 29.58 16.70 -23.93
CA THR A 39 29.99 17.22 -25.24
C THR A 39 28.77 17.30 -26.16
N VAL A 40 28.49 18.48 -26.71
CA VAL A 40 27.46 18.68 -27.75
C VAL A 40 28.19 19.02 -29.04
N GLY A 41 28.16 18.13 -30.03
CA GLY A 41 28.85 18.36 -31.30
C GLY A 41 30.38 18.53 -31.15
N ASN A 42 31.01 17.69 -30.32
CA ASN A 42 32.45 17.71 -30.04
C ASN A 42 33.00 18.97 -29.33
N THR A 43 32.14 19.89 -28.91
CA THR A 43 32.52 21.01 -28.02
C THR A 43 32.09 20.71 -26.59
N MET A 44 32.95 21.03 -25.63
CA MET A 44 32.66 20.86 -24.20
C MET A 44 31.55 21.83 -23.80
N PHE A 45 30.45 21.28 -23.29
CA PHE A 45 29.33 22.04 -22.76
C PHE A 45 29.31 21.91 -21.24
N ASN A 46 29.41 23.04 -20.56
CA ASN A 46 29.22 23.16 -19.13
C ASN A 46 27.97 24.01 -18.90
N GLY A 47 26.86 23.37 -18.55
CA GLY A 47 25.61 24.06 -18.27
C GLY A 47 24.92 23.46 -17.04
N THR A 48 24.20 24.30 -16.31
CA THR A 48 23.30 23.87 -15.25
C THR A 48 21.89 23.82 -15.82
N ILE A 49 21.27 22.65 -15.87
CA ILE A 49 19.83 22.55 -16.11
C ILE A 49 19.17 22.67 -14.75
N SER A 50 18.65 23.85 -14.42
CA SER A 50 17.78 24.00 -13.26
C SER A 50 16.36 23.59 -13.66
N PRO A 51 15.84 22.45 -13.20
CA PRO A 51 14.42 22.15 -13.36
C PRO A 51 13.61 23.19 -12.57
N TYR A 52 13.10 24.19 -13.28
CA TYR A 52 12.16 25.17 -12.72
C TYR A 52 10.79 24.51 -12.62
N ASP A 53 10.42 24.07 -11.41
CA ASP A 53 9.04 23.72 -11.09
C ASP A 53 8.27 24.98 -10.62
N PRO A 54 7.37 25.56 -11.44
CA PRO A 54 6.59 26.74 -11.07
C PRO A 54 5.62 26.49 -9.89
N THR A 55 5.37 25.23 -9.52
CA THR A 55 4.48 24.86 -8.41
C THR A 55 5.20 24.64 -7.08
N GLY A 56 6.53 24.64 -7.05
CA GLY A 56 7.32 24.40 -5.82
C GLY A 56 7.05 23.03 -5.19
N LYS A 57 6.43 22.10 -5.92
CA LYS A 57 6.14 20.74 -5.47
C LYS A 57 7.33 19.87 -5.81
N ASN A 58 8.46 20.21 -5.19
CA ASN A 58 9.60 19.30 -5.17
C ASN A 58 9.12 17.94 -4.67
N PHE A 59 9.64 16.90 -5.33
CA PHE A 59 9.41 15.49 -5.06
C PHE A 59 8.88 15.25 -3.64
N SER A 60 7.57 14.94 -3.60
CA SER A 60 6.81 14.43 -2.46
C SER A 60 6.70 15.32 -1.20
N GLN A 61 6.57 16.64 -1.36
CA GLN A 61 6.21 17.55 -0.25
C GLN A 61 4.73 17.53 0.18
N ASP A 62 3.85 16.85 -0.57
CA ASP A 62 2.43 16.73 -0.24
C ASP A 62 2.15 15.44 0.55
N PHE A 63 1.48 15.57 1.70
CA PHE A 63 1.13 14.43 2.55
C PHE A 63 0.31 13.35 1.83
N LEU A 64 -0.59 13.74 0.92
CA LEU A 64 -1.39 12.80 0.14
C LEU A 64 -0.54 12.00 -0.87
N THR A 65 0.49 12.62 -1.44
CA THR A 65 1.44 11.93 -2.32
C THR A 65 2.27 10.95 -1.51
N GLU A 66 2.70 11.32 -0.30
CA GLU A 66 3.41 10.40 0.59
C GLU A 66 2.55 9.25 1.09
N LEU A 67 1.27 9.49 1.32
CA LEU A 67 0.32 8.42 1.65
C LEU A 67 0.22 7.38 0.53
N TYR A 68 0.11 7.85 -0.72
CA TYR A 68 0.10 6.99 -1.89
C TYR A 68 1.42 6.22 -2.05
N ASN A 69 2.57 6.89 -1.88
CA ASN A 69 3.88 6.25 -1.94
C ASN A 69 4.05 5.19 -0.84
N THR A 70 3.67 5.51 0.39
CA THR A 70 3.71 4.58 1.53
C THR A 70 2.84 3.35 1.27
N PHE A 71 1.67 3.53 0.67
CA PHE A 71 0.82 2.42 0.28
C PHE A 71 1.50 1.54 -0.79
N SER A 72 2.12 2.14 -1.81
CA SER A 72 2.91 1.43 -2.84
C SER A 72 4.12 0.69 -2.29
N PHE A 73 4.69 1.09 -1.14
CA PHE A 73 5.75 0.31 -0.48
C PHE A 73 5.26 -1.04 0.03
N THR A 74 3.96 -1.17 0.31
CA THR A 74 3.35 -2.46 0.68
C THR A 74 3.49 -3.49 -0.45
N SER A 75 3.49 -3.05 -1.72
CA SER A 75 3.73 -3.93 -2.88
C SER A 75 5.20 -4.06 -3.27
N GLN A 76 6.13 -3.63 -2.41
CA GLN A 76 7.58 -3.65 -2.62
C GLN A 76 8.09 -2.69 -3.72
N ASN A 77 7.29 -1.70 -4.13
CA ASN A 77 7.73 -0.70 -5.09
C ASN A 77 8.37 0.50 -4.38
N PHE A 78 9.70 0.53 -4.25
CA PHE A 78 10.46 1.57 -3.56
C PHE A 78 11.07 2.64 -4.47
N GLN A 79 10.66 2.72 -5.75
CA GLN A 79 11.27 3.61 -6.75
C GLN A 79 11.29 5.09 -6.35
N THR A 80 10.33 5.55 -5.55
CA THR A 80 10.26 6.94 -5.07
C THR A 80 11.32 7.26 -4.01
N ILE A 81 11.77 6.26 -3.25
CA ILE A 81 12.80 6.41 -2.21
C ILE A 81 14.21 6.33 -2.80
N GLU A 82 14.39 5.57 -3.89
CA GLU A 82 15.68 5.41 -4.59
C GLU A 82 16.26 6.73 -5.14
N LEU A 83 15.45 7.79 -5.20
CA LEU A 83 15.85 9.13 -5.63
C LEU A 83 16.61 9.93 -4.54
N PHE A 84 16.58 9.47 -3.29
CA PHE A 84 17.20 10.13 -2.14
C PHE A 84 18.53 9.47 -1.75
N GLU A 85 19.45 10.24 -1.17
CA GLU A 85 20.74 9.69 -0.76
C GLU A 85 20.56 8.58 0.30
N PRO A 86 21.28 7.45 0.15
CA PRO A 86 21.22 6.37 1.11
C PRO A 86 21.71 6.87 2.47
N ASN A 87 20.77 6.97 3.41
CA ASN A 87 21.02 7.36 4.79
C ASN A 87 20.66 6.18 5.72
N CYS A 88 21.41 6.03 6.82
CA CYS A 88 21.09 5.06 7.88
C CYS A 88 19.64 5.18 8.36
N PHE A 89 19.11 6.41 8.47
CA PHE A 89 17.73 6.63 8.91
C PHE A 89 16.70 6.07 7.91
N LEU A 90 16.93 6.29 6.61
CA LEU A 90 16.08 5.76 5.55
C LEU A 90 16.12 4.23 5.53
N ALA A 91 17.30 3.63 5.69
CA ALA A 91 17.45 2.19 5.78
C ALA A 91 16.67 1.61 6.98
N ILE A 92 16.75 2.24 8.15
CA ILE A 92 16.03 1.80 9.35
C ILE A 92 14.52 1.88 9.15
N ILE A 93 14.00 2.99 8.63
CA ILE A 93 12.55 3.13 8.39
C ILE A 93 12.05 2.09 7.40
N THR A 94 12.73 1.92 6.26
CA THR A 94 12.32 0.98 5.22
C THR A 94 12.36 -0.47 5.71
N VAL A 95 13.41 -0.87 6.44
CA VAL A 95 13.52 -2.22 7.02
C VAL A 95 12.43 -2.46 8.07
N THR A 96 12.19 -1.47 8.94
CA THR A 96 11.16 -1.58 9.99
C THR A 96 9.77 -1.66 9.36
N PHE A 97 9.48 -0.84 8.35
CA PHE A 97 8.23 -0.88 7.59
C PHE A 97 8.01 -2.25 6.94
N ALA A 98 9.03 -2.78 6.24
CA ALA A 98 8.94 -4.07 5.59
C ALA A 98 8.71 -5.21 6.61
N LEU A 99 9.35 -5.17 7.76
CA LEU A 99 9.17 -6.18 8.81
C LEU A 99 7.76 -6.11 9.41
N VAL A 100 7.29 -4.91 9.77
CA VAL A 100 5.99 -4.75 10.44
C VAL A 100 4.84 -5.04 9.47
N ILE A 101 4.82 -4.39 8.31
CA ILE A 101 3.68 -4.50 7.38
C ILE A 101 3.73 -5.84 6.62
N ASN A 102 4.86 -6.17 5.99
CA ASN A 102 4.92 -7.33 5.09
C ASN A 102 5.13 -8.65 5.84
N VAL A 103 5.89 -8.66 6.94
CA VAL A 103 6.18 -9.92 7.67
C VAL A 103 5.19 -10.17 8.79
N LEU A 104 4.87 -9.18 9.62
CA LEU A 104 3.95 -9.39 10.74
C LEU A 104 2.49 -9.26 10.34
N LEU A 105 2.08 -8.10 9.82
CA LEU A 105 0.66 -7.83 9.56
C LEU A 105 0.06 -8.74 8.49
N MET A 106 0.75 -8.96 7.37
CA MET A 106 0.24 -9.85 6.32
C MET A 106 0.10 -11.29 6.78
N ASN A 107 1.05 -11.81 7.57
CA ASN A 107 0.95 -13.17 8.10
C ASN A 107 -0.18 -13.31 9.12
N VAL A 108 -0.37 -12.31 9.98
CA VAL A 108 -1.50 -12.28 10.93
C VAL A 108 -2.83 -12.15 10.19
N LEU A 109 -2.90 -11.36 9.13
CA LEU A 109 -4.09 -11.24 8.29
C LEU A 109 -4.48 -12.58 7.66
N ILE A 110 -3.51 -13.28 7.08
CA ILE A 110 -3.73 -14.60 6.47
C ILE A 110 -4.20 -15.59 7.53
N ALA A 111 -3.60 -15.58 8.73
CA ALA A 111 -4.02 -16.45 9.83
C ALA A 111 -5.46 -16.16 10.29
N LEU A 112 -5.83 -14.89 10.44
CA LEU A 112 -7.19 -14.48 10.81
C LEU A 112 -8.21 -14.83 9.73
N LEU A 113 -7.88 -14.57 8.46
CA LEU A 113 -8.74 -14.93 7.32
C LEU A 113 -8.94 -16.43 7.24
N ASN A 114 -7.89 -17.22 7.45
CA ASN A 114 -8.00 -18.67 7.44
C ASN A 114 -8.90 -19.16 8.58
N ASN A 115 -8.74 -18.62 9.79
CA ASN A 115 -9.61 -19.00 10.91
C ASN A 115 -11.08 -18.68 10.61
N VAL A 116 -11.38 -17.44 10.20
CA VAL A 116 -12.75 -17.03 9.84
C VAL A 116 -13.28 -17.83 8.66
N TYR A 117 -12.46 -18.13 7.66
CA TYR A 117 -12.85 -18.94 6.50
C TYR A 117 -13.23 -20.36 6.93
N THR A 118 -12.44 -21.00 7.78
CA THR A 118 -12.75 -22.37 8.24
C THR A 118 -14.02 -22.41 9.10
N GLU A 119 -14.26 -21.40 9.93
CA GLU A 119 -15.49 -21.26 10.70
C GLU A 119 -16.70 -20.99 9.78
N ALA A 120 -16.55 -20.07 8.83
CA ALA A 120 -17.58 -19.74 7.85
C ALA A 120 -17.91 -20.92 6.95
N LEU A 121 -16.95 -21.77 6.59
CA LEU A 121 -17.17 -22.95 5.78
C LEU A 121 -17.99 -23.99 6.55
N LYS A 122 -17.68 -24.23 7.83
CA LYS A 122 -18.48 -25.11 8.70
C LYS A 122 -19.90 -24.60 8.91
N SER A 123 -20.05 -23.30 9.15
CA SER A 123 -21.36 -22.66 9.28
C SER A 123 -22.13 -22.66 7.96
N GLY A 124 -21.43 -22.39 6.86
CA GLY A 124 -21.97 -22.32 5.51
C GLY A 124 -22.47 -23.66 5.00
N GLN A 125 -21.80 -24.77 5.31
CA GLN A 125 -22.30 -26.11 5.00
C GLN A 125 -23.62 -26.41 5.70
N ARG A 126 -23.76 -26.02 6.97
CA ARG A 126 -25.02 -26.17 7.71
C ARG A 126 -26.12 -25.27 7.15
N LEU A 127 -25.80 -24.01 6.90
CA LEU A 127 -26.73 -23.05 6.33
C LEU A 127 -27.19 -23.49 4.93
N TRP A 128 -26.28 -24.01 4.11
CA TRP A 128 -26.57 -24.50 2.77
C TRP A 128 -27.54 -25.68 2.79
N LEU A 129 -27.33 -26.65 3.69
CA LEU A 129 -28.26 -27.77 3.85
C LEU A 129 -29.65 -27.28 4.30
N LEU A 130 -29.69 -26.30 5.20
CA LEU A 130 -30.96 -25.75 5.72
C LEU A 130 -31.73 -25.00 4.63
N LEU A 131 -31.04 -24.11 3.89
CA LEU A 131 -31.58 -23.42 2.72
C LEU A 131 -32.03 -24.39 1.63
N PHE A 132 -31.26 -25.46 1.40
CA PHE A 132 -31.63 -26.47 0.42
C PHE A 132 -32.93 -27.18 0.80
N VAL A 133 -33.07 -27.58 2.07
CA VAL A 133 -34.30 -28.19 2.58
C VAL A 133 -35.47 -27.20 2.53
N GLU A 134 -35.26 -25.95 2.91
CA GLU A 134 -36.27 -24.89 2.85
C GLU A 134 -36.79 -24.71 1.40
N ILE A 135 -35.88 -24.58 0.43
CA ILE A 135 -36.23 -24.45 -0.98
C ILE A 135 -36.98 -25.69 -1.50
N VAL A 136 -36.52 -26.90 -1.17
CA VAL A 136 -37.20 -28.13 -1.58
C VAL A 136 -38.59 -28.22 -0.96
N THR A 137 -38.72 -27.88 0.32
CA THR A 137 -40.00 -27.89 1.03
C THR A 137 -40.96 -26.86 0.42
N ASP A 138 -40.50 -25.66 0.10
CA ASP A 138 -41.31 -24.62 -0.56
C ASP A 138 -41.78 -25.06 -1.94
N ILE A 139 -40.93 -25.75 -2.71
CA ILE A 139 -41.32 -26.33 -4.00
C ILE A 139 -42.39 -27.40 -3.80
N GLU A 140 -42.20 -28.33 -2.86
CA GLU A 140 -43.17 -29.39 -2.56
C GLU A 140 -44.51 -28.82 -2.09
N LEU A 141 -44.49 -27.84 -1.19
CA LEU A 141 -45.69 -27.17 -0.68
C LEU A 141 -46.42 -26.41 -1.79
N SER A 142 -45.70 -25.70 -2.65
CA SER A 142 -46.26 -25.01 -3.82
C SER A 142 -46.92 -25.99 -4.80
N TRP A 143 -46.31 -27.16 -5.01
CA TRP A 143 -46.84 -28.19 -5.88
C TRP A 143 -48.06 -28.91 -5.27
N CYS A 144 -48.02 -29.20 -3.97
CA CYS A 144 -49.12 -29.86 -3.25
C CYS A 144 -50.32 -28.95 -2.98
N LEU A 145 -50.09 -27.64 -2.73
CA LEU A 145 -51.17 -26.68 -2.52
C LEU A 145 -51.75 -26.11 -3.80
N GLY A 146 -51.17 -26.44 -4.97
CA GLY A 146 -51.78 -26.22 -6.27
C GLY A 146 -52.21 -24.78 -6.48
N VAL A 147 -51.30 -23.95 -7.02
CA VAL A 147 -51.72 -22.82 -7.84
C VAL A 147 -52.66 -23.38 -8.93
N ARG A 148 -53.95 -23.16 -8.72
CA ARG A 148 -54.89 -22.89 -9.81
C ARG A 148 -54.70 -21.45 -10.26
#